data_AF-A0A563EQV3-F1
#
_entry.id   AF-A0A563EQV3-F1
#
_cell.length_a   1.000
_cell.length_b   1.000
_cell.length_c   1.000
_cell.angle_alpha   90.00
_cell.angle_beta   90.00
_cell.angle_gamma   90.00
#
_symmetry.space_group_name_H-M   'P 1'
#
loop_
_entity.id
_entity.type
_entity.pdbx_description
1 polymer ?
#
loop_
_entity_poly.entity_id
_entity_poly.type
_entity_poly.pdbx_seq_one_letter_code
_entity_poly.pdbx_strand_id
1 'polypeptide(L)'
;MTSPVRCACCGAELADPQRIDVRFGLPDAALSLPEDEVLHVNGGLLAVKDRGSFARCLLPVSLSGDFELVLGTWMKISDADLERTAAVWEEPEYAELVLGGTLANDIRPWGMLGAELTAEVRDTEDIPYAASSTDGLLDRVLHGVWDRDDVLSCFGHELPVAVRTSLTEEWSVERSAGLMGQVVDGRSEFAAEDRAVYTEVLIDNGTRTPEEFLESMLDGAPEVPPEHRTTFRADDGMLRHAFWHAVEVDDEERQQFYGFVVRPGSAVVVGCMYGDPALHGWAMHVLRSVNYVS
;
A
#
# COMPACT_ATOMS: atom_id res chain seq x y z
N MET A 1 -25.56 -9.17 16.13
CA MET A 1 -24.21 -9.06 16.71
C MET A 1 -23.26 -9.27 15.56
N THR A 2 -22.72 -8.19 15.02
CA THR A 2 -21.77 -8.23 13.90
C THR A 2 -20.45 -8.76 14.46
N SER A 3 -19.91 -9.84 13.89
CA SER A 3 -18.59 -10.34 14.29
C SER A 3 -17.54 -9.25 14.12
N PRO A 4 -16.55 -9.13 15.03
CA PRO A 4 -15.49 -8.14 14.88
C PRO A 4 -14.73 -8.38 13.59
N VAL A 5 -14.57 -7.34 12.78
CA VAL A 5 -13.71 -7.38 11.59
C VAL A 5 -12.27 -7.36 12.09
N ARG A 6 -11.41 -8.22 11.55
CA ARG A 6 -10.00 -8.30 11.93
C ARG A 6 -9.11 -7.82 10.80
N CYS A 7 -8.04 -7.15 11.16
CA CYS A 7 -6.98 -6.71 10.27
C CYS A 7 -6.33 -7.91 9.58
N ALA A 8 -6.26 -7.88 8.26
CA ALA A 8 -5.61 -8.94 7.49
C ALA A 8 -4.08 -8.99 7.66
N CYS A 9 -3.44 -7.88 8.07
CA CYS A 9 -1.99 -7.84 8.34
C CYS A 9 -1.63 -8.46 9.69
N CYS A 10 -2.31 -8.03 10.76
CA CYS A 10 -1.88 -8.35 12.14
C CYS A 10 -2.93 -9.11 12.97
N GLY A 11 -4.12 -9.38 12.42
CA GLY A 11 -5.21 -10.09 13.12
C GLY A 11 -5.90 -9.29 14.24
N ALA A 12 -5.48 -8.05 14.49
CA ALA A 12 -6.10 -7.15 15.47
C ALA A 12 -7.54 -6.81 15.07
N GLU A 13 -8.42 -6.59 16.05
CA GLU A 13 -9.79 -6.15 15.77
C GLU A 13 -9.78 -4.71 15.25
N LEU A 14 -10.46 -4.48 14.12
CA LEU A 14 -10.65 -3.16 13.55
C LEU A 14 -11.86 -2.53 14.21
N ALA A 15 -11.64 -1.43 14.93
CA ALA A 15 -12.72 -0.62 15.48
C ALA A 15 -13.57 0.01 14.36
N ASP A 16 -12.92 0.41 13.27
CA ASP A 16 -13.55 0.91 12.05
C ASP A 16 -12.88 0.26 10.82
N PRO A 17 -13.59 -0.58 10.05
CA PRO A 17 -13.04 -1.21 8.84
C PRO A 17 -12.87 -0.24 7.66
N GLN A 18 -13.45 0.96 7.72
CA GLN A 18 -13.31 2.00 6.70
C GLN A 18 -12.15 2.95 6.98
N ARG A 19 -11.54 2.86 8.17
CA ARG A 19 -10.37 3.64 8.54
C ARG A 19 -9.08 2.83 8.34
N ILE A 20 -8.09 3.47 7.72
CA ILE A 20 -6.77 2.91 7.45
C ILE A 20 -5.74 3.85 8.06
N ASP A 21 -4.97 3.36 9.02
CA ASP A 21 -3.90 4.13 9.64
C ASP A 21 -2.54 3.72 9.08
N VAL A 22 -1.80 4.70 8.56
CA VAL A 22 -0.44 4.52 8.03
C VAL A 22 0.50 5.44 8.77
N ARG A 23 1.67 4.95 9.20
CA ARG A 23 2.60 5.72 10.03
C ARG A 23 3.95 5.84 9.36
N PHE A 24 4.43 7.07 9.21
CA PHE A 24 5.83 7.36 8.94
C PHE A 24 6.63 7.24 10.24
N GLY A 25 7.73 6.49 10.19
CA GLY A 25 8.58 6.24 11.36
C GLY A 25 9.31 7.51 11.82
N LEU A 26 9.91 8.24 10.88
CA LEU A 26 10.73 9.43 11.10
C LEU A 26 10.44 10.48 10.01
N PRO A 27 10.75 11.78 10.24
CA PRO A 27 10.81 12.77 9.17
C PRO A 27 11.88 12.38 8.16
N ASP A 28 11.72 12.77 6.89
CA ASP A 28 12.65 12.39 5.81
C ASP A 28 14.08 12.88 6.08
N ALA A 29 14.20 14.03 6.75
CA ALA A 29 15.48 14.60 7.16
C ALA A 29 16.27 13.72 8.16
N ALA A 30 15.63 12.75 8.82
CA ALA A 30 16.23 11.86 9.81
C ALA A 30 16.41 10.41 9.33
N LEU A 31 15.75 9.97 8.26
CA LEU A 31 15.70 8.56 7.83
C LEU A 31 17.08 7.91 7.58
N SER A 32 18.05 8.70 7.14
CA SER A 32 19.40 8.23 6.79
C SER A 32 20.46 8.56 7.83
N LEU A 33 20.07 9.14 8.96
CA LEU A 33 21.00 9.57 10.00
C LEU A 33 21.23 8.46 11.03
N PRO A 34 22.41 8.42 11.66
CA PRO A 34 22.65 7.64 12.87
C PRO A 34 21.66 8.00 13.99
N GLU A 35 21.34 7.03 14.84
CA GLU A 35 20.37 7.20 15.95
C GLU A 35 20.81 8.28 16.95
N ASP A 36 22.12 8.47 17.17
CA ASP A 36 22.66 9.49 18.06
C ASP A 36 22.54 10.93 17.54
N GLU A 37 22.19 11.11 16.26
CA GLU A 37 21.88 12.43 15.67
C GLU A 37 20.40 12.80 15.81
N VAL A 38 19.57 11.88 16.31
CA VAL A 38 18.12 12.03 16.48
C VAL A 38 17.78 12.04 17.98
N LEU A 39 17.46 13.22 18.51
CA LEU A 39 17.03 13.38 19.89
C LEU A 39 15.49 13.27 19.99
N HIS A 40 15.01 12.16 20.54
CA HIS A 40 13.60 12.00 20.90
C HIS A 40 13.29 12.76 22.18
N VAL A 41 12.47 13.82 22.09
CA VAL A 41 12.03 14.59 23.24
C VAL A 41 10.88 13.86 23.96
N ASN A 42 9.90 13.37 23.19
CA ASN A 42 8.83 12.48 23.65
C ASN A 42 8.26 11.67 22.45
N GLY A 43 7.12 10.99 22.63
CA GLY A 43 6.49 10.16 21.59
C GLY A 43 6.02 10.90 20.33
N GLY A 44 5.88 12.24 20.39
CA GLY A 44 5.44 13.08 19.29
C GLY A 44 6.41 14.22 18.93
N LEU A 45 7.55 14.35 19.60
CA LEU A 45 8.50 15.45 19.41
C LEU A 45 9.93 14.95 19.24
N LEU A 46 10.64 15.55 18.30
CA LEU A 46 11.98 15.13 17.89
C LEU A 46 12.82 16.33 17.47
N ALA A 47 14.10 16.33 17.88
CA ALA A 47 15.09 17.28 17.40
C ALA A 47 16.18 16.54 16.63
N VAL A 48 16.49 17.00 15.43
CA VAL A 48 17.56 16.43 14.59
C VAL A 48 18.70 17.44 14.50
N LYS A 49 19.90 16.98 14.83
CA LYS A 49 21.10 17.81 14.75
C LYS A 49 21.25 18.44 13.36
N ASP A 50 21.46 19.75 13.32
CA ASP A 50 21.64 20.53 12.09
C ASP A 50 20.48 20.47 11.07
N ARG A 51 19.32 19.87 11.42
CA ARG A 51 18.13 19.80 10.55
C ARG A 51 16.88 20.45 11.16
N GLY A 52 16.85 20.62 12.48
CA GLY A 52 15.83 21.36 13.23
C GLY A 52 14.91 20.49 14.07
N SER A 53 13.78 21.07 14.45
CA SER A 53 12.79 20.46 15.33
C SER A 53 11.57 19.98 14.58
N PHE A 54 10.97 18.88 15.04
CA PHE A 54 9.86 18.20 14.39
C PHE A 54 8.80 17.79 15.41
N ALA A 55 7.54 17.97 15.03
CA ALA A 55 6.39 17.45 15.74
C ALA A 55 5.64 16.45 14.86
N ARG A 56 5.08 15.42 15.50
CA ARG A 56 4.24 14.43 14.85
C ARG A 56 2.83 14.96 14.74
N CYS A 57 2.18 14.72 13.61
CA CYS A 57 0.78 15.07 13.41
C CYS A 57 0.04 14.00 12.59
N LEU A 58 -1.28 14.00 12.68
CA LEU A 58 -2.16 13.14 11.89
C LEU A 58 -2.70 13.92 10.70
N LEU A 59 -2.48 13.43 9.49
CA LEU A 59 -3.02 13.96 8.26
C LEU A 59 -4.19 13.07 7.80
N PRO A 60 -5.45 13.47 8.05
CA PRO A 60 -6.61 12.75 7.54
C PRO A 60 -6.80 13.01 6.04
N VAL A 61 -7.16 11.97 5.31
CA VAL A 61 -7.43 12.01 3.87
C VAL A 61 -8.71 11.23 3.59
N SER A 62 -9.69 11.90 2.99
CA SER A 62 -10.92 11.24 2.53
C SER A 62 -10.68 10.49 1.22
N LEU A 63 -11.06 9.23 1.17
CA LEU A 63 -10.93 8.35 0.02
C LEU A 63 -12.30 7.93 -0.54
N SER A 64 -12.33 7.55 -1.82
CA SER A 64 -13.53 7.03 -2.47
C SER A 64 -14.05 5.77 -1.77
N GLY A 65 -15.38 5.57 -1.80
CA GLY A 65 -16.03 4.45 -1.10
C GLY A 65 -16.16 4.63 0.42
N ASP A 66 -16.19 5.88 0.88
CA ASP A 66 -16.31 6.28 2.29
C ASP A 66 -15.17 5.77 3.18
N PHE A 67 -13.97 5.58 2.60
CA PHE A 67 -12.77 5.23 3.34
C PHE A 67 -12.07 6.48 3.88
N GLU A 68 -11.44 6.37 5.04
CA GLU A 68 -10.55 7.38 5.61
C GLU A 68 -9.13 6.80 5.71
N LEU A 69 -8.16 7.50 5.15
CA LEU A 69 -6.74 7.24 5.40
C LEU A 69 -6.22 8.28 6.38
N VAL A 70 -5.67 7.83 7.51
CA VAL A 70 -4.99 8.72 8.46
C VAL A 70 -3.50 8.44 8.46
N LEU A 71 -2.75 9.46 8.04
CA LEU A 71 -1.30 9.41 7.92
C LEU A 71 -0.67 10.03 9.17
N GLY A 72 -0.03 9.20 10.00
CA GLY A 72 0.86 9.67 11.05
C GLY A 72 2.17 10.17 10.44
N THR A 73 2.28 11.48 10.23
CA THR A 73 3.38 12.15 9.55
C THR A 73 4.14 13.08 10.50
N TRP A 74 5.20 13.71 10.02
CA TRP A 74 5.97 14.71 10.74
C TRP A 74 5.85 16.08 10.09
N MET A 75 5.88 17.12 10.90
CA MET A 75 6.02 18.50 10.47
C MET A 75 7.26 19.13 11.11
N LYS A 76 8.00 19.91 10.35
CA LYS A 76 9.09 20.74 10.84
C LYS A 76 8.52 21.98 11.51
N ILE A 77 8.92 22.22 12.76
CA ILE A 77 8.49 23.33 13.59
C ILE A 77 9.71 24.16 14.03
N SER A 78 9.48 25.32 14.65
CA SER A 78 10.56 26.08 15.26
C SER A 78 11.03 25.44 16.56
N ASP A 79 12.28 25.68 16.96
CA ASP A 79 12.82 25.19 18.25
C ASP A 79 12.04 25.79 19.45
N ALA A 80 11.57 27.02 19.31
CA ALA A 80 10.70 27.65 20.31
C ALA A 80 9.34 26.95 20.42
N ASP A 81 8.77 26.50 19.30
CA ASP A 81 7.54 25.69 19.32
C ASP A 81 7.80 24.31 19.91
N LEU A 82 8.98 23.71 19.66
CA LEU A 82 9.36 22.44 20.29
C LEU A 82 9.38 22.55 21.81
N GLU A 83 10.07 23.56 22.34
CA GLU A 83 10.15 23.82 23.78
C GLU A 83 8.77 24.10 24.39
N ARG A 84 7.96 24.96 23.73
CA ARG A 84 6.59 25.25 24.18
C ARG A 84 5.73 24.00 24.20
N THR A 85 5.81 23.18 23.16
CA THR A 85 4.99 21.98 23.00
C THR A 85 5.40 20.91 24.01
N ALA A 86 6.69 20.73 24.24
CA ALA A 86 7.20 19.80 25.24
C ALA A 86 6.74 20.18 26.65
N ALA A 87 6.64 21.49 26.95
CA ALA A 87 6.22 21.97 28.26
C ALA A 87 4.73 21.75 28.57
N VAL A 88 3.88 21.64 27.54
CA VAL A 88 2.42 21.46 27.70
C VAL A 88 1.94 20.05 27.37
N TRP A 89 2.81 19.14 26.91
CA TRP A 89 2.45 17.86 26.30
C TRP A 89 1.57 16.95 27.18
N GLU A 90 1.82 16.95 28.49
CA GLU A 90 1.08 16.14 29.48
C GLU A 90 0.16 17.03 30.36
N GLU A 91 0.03 18.30 30.00
CA GLU A 91 -0.71 19.30 30.75
C GLU A 91 -2.07 19.58 30.09
N PRO A 92 -3.10 20.04 30.84
CA PRO A 92 -4.40 20.35 30.28
C PRO A 92 -4.37 21.37 29.12
N GLU A 93 -3.38 22.28 29.13
CA GLU A 93 -3.13 23.27 28.08
C GLU A 93 -2.82 22.63 26.72
N TYR A 94 -2.46 21.35 26.68
CA TYR A 94 -2.30 20.59 25.44
C TYR A 94 -3.54 20.67 24.54
N ALA A 95 -4.74 20.70 25.12
CA ALA A 95 -6.01 20.77 24.39
C ALA A 95 -6.13 22.04 23.50
N GLU A 96 -5.38 23.10 23.81
CA GLU A 96 -5.40 24.37 23.07
C GLU A 96 -4.17 24.53 22.16
N LEU A 97 -3.34 23.50 22.04
CA LEU A 97 -2.11 23.55 21.26
C LEU A 97 -2.41 23.69 19.76
N VAL A 98 -1.81 24.73 19.17
CA VAL A 98 -1.75 24.96 17.72
C VAL A 98 -0.29 25.08 17.30
N LEU A 99 0.07 24.37 16.24
CA LEU A 99 1.41 24.34 15.67
C LEU A 99 1.39 24.76 14.21
N GLY A 100 2.19 25.76 13.87
CA GLY A 100 2.50 26.11 12.49
C GLY A 100 3.86 25.52 12.10
N GLY A 101 3.98 25.06 10.87
CA GLY A 101 5.23 24.48 10.37
C GLY A 101 5.10 24.03 8.93
N THR A 102 5.97 23.11 8.51
CA THR A 102 5.96 22.55 7.15
C THR A 102 5.98 21.04 7.18
N LEU A 103 5.32 20.37 6.24
CA LEU A 103 5.32 18.92 6.14
C LEU A 103 6.75 18.39 5.97
N ALA A 104 7.14 17.39 6.75
CA ALA A 104 8.51 16.87 6.81
C ALA A 104 8.66 15.45 6.25
N ASN A 105 7.60 14.89 5.69
CA ASN A 105 7.63 13.65 4.93
C ASN A 105 7.16 13.88 3.49
N ASP A 106 7.86 13.27 2.54
CA ASP A 106 7.41 13.19 1.15
C ASP A 106 6.32 12.11 1.02
N ILE A 107 5.08 12.57 0.94
CA ILE A 107 3.90 11.70 0.91
C ILE A 107 3.45 11.51 -0.54
N ARG A 108 3.60 10.30 -1.06
CA ARG A 108 3.00 9.90 -2.34
C ARG A 108 1.49 9.66 -2.21
N PRO A 109 0.68 9.95 -3.25
CA PRO A 109 1.07 10.39 -4.59
C PRO A 109 1.35 11.90 -4.73
N TRP A 110 1.21 12.69 -3.66
CA TRP A 110 1.09 14.14 -3.77
C TRP A 110 2.41 14.90 -3.86
N GLY A 111 3.50 14.42 -3.25
CA GLY A 111 4.79 15.08 -3.34
C GLY A 111 4.85 16.44 -2.62
N MET A 112 4.38 16.51 -1.37
CA MET A 112 4.12 17.77 -0.64
C MET A 112 5.18 18.11 0.41
N LEU A 113 6.39 17.55 0.31
CA LEU A 113 7.46 17.85 1.27
C LEU A 113 7.73 19.36 1.33
N GLY A 114 7.68 19.93 2.53
CA GLY A 114 7.86 21.36 2.77
C GLY A 114 6.59 22.22 2.65
N ALA A 115 5.43 21.64 2.35
CA ALA A 115 4.16 22.37 2.32
C ALA A 115 3.80 22.96 3.69
N GLU A 116 3.38 24.23 3.72
CA GLU A 116 2.96 24.92 4.96
C GLU A 116 1.77 24.20 5.58
N LEU A 117 1.80 23.99 6.90
CA LEU A 117 0.80 23.21 7.62
C LEU A 117 0.55 23.81 9.00
N THR A 118 -0.74 23.91 9.35
CA THR A 118 -1.18 24.15 10.73
C THR A 118 -1.78 22.86 11.28
N ALA A 119 -1.31 22.42 12.44
CA ALA A 119 -1.85 21.29 13.18
C ALA A 119 -2.43 21.72 14.52
N GLU A 120 -3.52 21.09 14.94
CA GLU A 120 -4.32 21.44 16.11
C GLU A 120 -4.73 20.18 16.88
N VAL A 121 -4.74 20.26 18.21
CA VAL A 121 -5.24 19.15 19.06
C VAL A 121 -6.76 19.11 19.00
N ARG A 122 -7.32 17.95 18.65
CA ARG A 122 -8.78 17.71 18.59
C ARG A 122 -9.27 16.82 19.74
N ASP A 123 -8.42 15.91 20.16
CA ASP A 123 -8.59 14.99 21.28
C ASP A 123 -7.27 15.00 22.07
N THR A 124 -7.34 15.13 23.39
CA THR A 124 -6.15 15.19 24.25
C THR A 124 -5.39 13.87 24.33
N GLU A 125 -6.03 12.76 23.96
CA GLU A 125 -5.40 11.44 23.91
C GLU A 125 -4.66 11.18 22.58
N ASP A 126 -4.81 12.07 21.60
CA ASP A 126 -4.19 11.99 20.28
C ASP A 126 -3.07 13.03 20.11
N ILE A 127 -2.19 12.78 19.14
CA ILE A 127 -1.28 13.82 18.61
C ILE A 127 -2.07 14.85 17.77
N PRO A 128 -1.54 16.07 17.51
CA PRO A 128 -2.25 17.09 16.76
C PRO A 128 -2.65 16.63 15.35
N TYR A 129 -3.81 17.06 14.88
CA TYR A 129 -4.29 16.80 13.52
C TYR A 129 -3.96 17.97 12.61
N ALA A 130 -3.52 17.69 11.39
CA ALA A 130 -3.48 18.66 10.31
C ALA A 130 -4.87 19.29 10.13
N ALA A 131 -4.96 20.61 10.28
CA ALA A 131 -6.21 21.35 10.31
C ALA A 131 -6.38 22.27 9.11
N SER A 132 -5.30 22.91 8.66
CA SER A 132 -5.33 23.80 7.50
C SER A 132 -3.96 23.94 6.85
N SER A 133 -3.95 24.40 5.60
CA SER A 133 -2.74 24.69 4.86
C SER A 133 -2.97 25.90 3.95
N THR A 134 -1.92 26.69 3.73
CA THR A 134 -1.91 27.72 2.67
C THR A 134 -1.34 27.19 1.36
N ASP A 135 -0.78 25.97 1.37
CA ASP A 135 -0.40 25.24 0.18
C ASP A 135 -1.65 24.63 -0.47
N GLY A 136 -1.88 24.96 -1.74
CA GLY A 136 -3.11 24.58 -2.43
C GLY A 136 -3.27 23.08 -2.65
N LEU A 137 -2.18 22.30 -2.70
CA LEU A 137 -2.28 20.86 -2.85
C LEU A 137 -2.58 20.20 -1.50
N LEU A 138 -1.90 20.59 -0.43
CA LEU A 138 -2.16 20.08 0.91
C LEU A 138 -3.57 20.46 1.40
N ASP A 139 -4.03 21.68 1.13
CA ASP A 139 -5.42 22.08 1.39
C ASP A 139 -6.43 21.19 0.65
N ARG A 140 -6.14 20.85 -0.61
CA ARG A 140 -6.95 19.90 -1.39
C ARG A 140 -6.89 18.48 -0.83
N VAL A 141 -5.76 18.05 -0.26
CA VAL A 141 -5.64 16.74 0.41
C VAL A 141 -6.52 16.69 1.66
N LEU A 142 -6.54 17.76 2.45
CA LEU A 142 -7.33 17.84 3.69
C LEU A 142 -8.85 17.86 3.46
N HIS A 143 -9.30 18.48 2.36
CA HIS A 143 -10.72 18.77 2.15
C HIS A 143 -11.34 18.04 0.95
N GLY A 144 -10.52 17.39 0.12
CA GLY A 144 -10.95 16.68 -1.08
C GLY A 144 -11.13 15.18 -0.87
N VAL A 145 -11.85 14.54 -1.79
CA VAL A 145 -11.94 13.08 -1.87
C VAL A 145 -11.01 12.59 -2.97
N TRP A 146 -10.18 11.60 -2.64
CA TRP A 146 -9.21 10.98 -3.56
C TRP A 146 -9.63 9.57 -3.94
N ASP A 147 -9.18 9.09 -5.10
CA ASP A 147 -9.40 7.69 -5.43
C ASP A 147 -8.64 6.80 -4.44
N ARG A 148 -9.37 5.87 -3.83
CA ARG A 148 -8.85 4.97 -2.81
C ARG A 148 -7.67 4.17 -3.31
N ASP A 149 -7.76 3.59 -4.49
CA ASP A 149 -6.75 2.66 -4.97
C ASP A 149 -5.54 3.38 -5.55
N ASP A 150 -5.74 4.53 -6.21
CA ASP A 150 -4.64 5.40 -6.64
C ASP A 150 -3.77 5.86 -5.46
N VAL A 151 -4.40 6.21 -4.32
CA VAL A 151 -3.68 6.61 -3.11
C VAL A 151 -3.06 5.41 -2.41
N LEU A 152 -3.85 4.37 -2.11
CA LEU A 152 -3.37 3.25 -1.29
C LEU A 152 -2.30 2.39 -1.99
N SER A 153 -2.30 2.31 -3.32
CA SER A 153 -1.28 1.58 -4.08
C SER A 153 0.11 2.22 -3.98
N CYS A 154 0.20 3.49 -3.59
CA CYS A 154 1.48 4.18 -3.38
C CYS A 154 2.24 3.70 -2.14
N PHE A 155 1.55 3.00 -1.21
CA PHE A 155 2.12 2.48 0.03
C PHE A 155 2.57 1.04 -0.13
N GLY A 156 3.88 0.81 0.01
CA GLY A 156 4.48 -0.51 -0.15
C GLY A 156 4.29 -1.47 1.02
N HIS A 157 3.99 -1.01 2.23
CA HIS A 157 3.76 -1.90 3.37
C HIS A 157 2.42 -2.62 3.30
N GLU A 158 2.22 -3.61 4.17
CA GLU A 158 0.99 -4.38 4.26
C GLU A 158 -0.21 -3.50 4.64
N LEU A 159 -1.28 -3.57 3.86
CA LEU A 159 -2.52 -2.85 4.14
C LEU A 159 -3.63 -3.80 4.62
N PRO A 160 -4.51 -3.36 5.54
CA PRO A 160 -5.57 -4.20 6.09
C PRO A 160 -6.68 -4.54 5.07
N VAL A 161 -6.61 -3.97 3.87
CA VAL A 161 -7.61 -4.06 2.81
C VAL A 161 -6.93 -4.38 1.48
N ALA A 162 -7.69 -5.01 0.57
CA ALA A 162 -7.21 -5.24 -0.79
C ALA A 162 -7.22 -3.94 -1.60
N VAL A 163 -6.24 -3.77 -2.49
CA VAL A 163 -6.02 -2.52 -3.24
C VAL A 163 -5.74 -2.84 -4.70
N ARG A 164 -6.44 -2.16 -5.62
CA ARG A 164 -6.10 -2.23 -7.05
C ARG A 164 -4.74 -1.56 -7.27
N THR A 165 -3.82 -2.28 -7.89
CA THR A 165 -2.48 -1.81 -8.19
C THR A 165 -2.23 -1.87 -9.69
N SER A 166 -1.80 -0.75 -10.26
CA SER A 166 -1.42 -0.67 -11.66
C SER A 166 -0.12 -1.44 -11.91
N LEU A 167 -0.12 -2.26 -12.96
CA LEU A 167 1.05 -2.94 -13.51
C LEU A 167 1.67 -2.14 -14.65
N THR A 168 0.81 -1.49 -15.45
CA THR A 168 1.14 -0.51 -16.49
C THR A 168 0.05 0.56 -16.51
N GLU A 169 0.05 1.47 -17.49
CA GLU A 169 -1.05 2.41 -17.69
C GLU A 169 -2.39 1.70 -17.98
N GLU A 170 -2.35 0.50 -18.55
CA GLU A 170 -3.54 -0.22 -19.02
C GLU A 170 -3.87 -1.43 -18.14
N TRP A 171 -2.85 -2.10 -17.61
CA TRP A 171 -3.01 -3.31 -16.79
C TRP A 171 -3.02 -3.00 -15.31
N SER A 172 -3.90 -3.68 -14.58
CA SER A 172 -3.95 -3.64 -13.12
C SER A 172 -4.28 -5.01 -12.54
N VAL A 173 -3.94 -5.21 -11.27
CA VAL A 173 -4.24 -6.41 -10.51
C VAL A 173 -4.61 -6.03 -9.08
N GLU A 174 -5.37 -6.85 -8.38
CA GLU A 174 -5.59 -6.65 -6.95
C GLU A 174 -4.39 -7.14 -6.13
N ARG A 175 -3.79 -6.24 -5.35
CA ARG A 175 -2.93 -6.61 -4.22
C ARG A 175 -3.84 -6.96 -3.05
N SER A 176 -3.88 -8.24 -2.69
CA SER A 176 -4.70 -8.71 -1.56
C SER A 176 -4.28 -8.07 -0.23
N ALA A 177 -5.24 -7.96 0.69
CA ALA A 177 -4.98 -7.47 2.04
C ALA A 177 -3.87 -8.28 2.74
N GLY A 178 -3.07 -7.61 3.56
CA GLY A 178 -1.94 -8.20 4.26
C GLY A 178 -0.67 -8.38 3.42
N LEU A 179 -0.68 -8.06 2.12
CA LEU A 179 0.51 -8.16 1.28
C LEU A 179 1.25 -6.83 1.21
N MET A 180 2.55 -6.88 1.50
CA MET A 180 3.50 -5.84 1.11
C MET A 180 3.57 -5.79 -0.42
N GLY A 181 3.81 -4.63 -1.02
CA GLY A 181 4.00 -4.46 -2.45
C GLY A 181 5.29 -3.72 -2.79
N GLN A 182 6.00 -4.21 -3.80
CA GLN A 182 7.22 -3.63 -4.31
C GLN A 182 7.34 -3.85 -5.83
N VAL A 183 8.22 -3.08 -6.47
CA VAL A 183 8.60 -3.31 -7.87
C VAL A 183 10.06 -3.75 -7.91
N VAL A 184 10.31 -4.95 -8.43
CA VAL A 184 11.64 -5.57 -8.55
C VAL A 184 11.88 -5.88 -10.02
N ASP A 185 12.94 -5.32 -10.61
CA ASP A 185 13.29 -5.51 -12.03
C ASP A 185 12.12 -5.26 -13.01
N GLY A 186 11.26 -4.28 -12.70
CA GLY A 186 10.09 -3.93 -13.51
C GLY A 186 8.88 -4.86 -13.34
N ARG A 187 8.94 -5.79 -12.37
CA ARG A 187 7.85 -6.70 -12.00
C ARG A 187 7.23 -6.25 -10.68
N SER A 188 5.91 -6.25 -10.61
CA SER A 188 5.24 -6.01 -9.33
C SER A 188 5.18 -7.30 -8.54
N GLU A 189 5.71 -7.26 -7.33
CA GLU A 189 5.71 -8.36 -6.36
C GLU A 189 4.88 -7.96 -5.14
N PHE A 190 4.03 -8.88 -4.69
CA PHE A 190 3.27 -8.74 -3.46
C PHE A 190 3.54 -9.91 -2.53
N ALA A 191 3.93 -9.68 -1.28
CA ALA A 191 4.35 -10.76 -0.40
C ALA A 191 3.92 -10.54 1.07
N ALA A 192 3.67 -11.67 1.73
CA ALA A 192 3.58 -11.86 3.16
C ALA A 192 4.37 -13.13 3.54
N GLU A 193 4.44 -13.46 4.82
CA GLU A 193 5.14 -14.65 5.32
C GLU A 193 4.62 -15.97 4.71
N ASP A 194 3.30 -16.08 4.50
CA ASP A 194 2.62 -17.31 4.10
C ASP A 194 2.35 -17.43 2.59
N ARG A 195 2.40 -16.30 1.86
CA ARG A 195 2.04 -16.25 0.44
C ARG A 195 2.69 -15.09 -0.30
N ALA A 196 2.92 -15.28 -1.59
CA ALA A 196 3.44 -14.26 -2.50
C ALA A 196 2.78 -14.32 -3.88
N VAL A 197 2.78 -13.18 -4.57
CA VAL A 197 2.34 -12.97 -5.94
C VAL A 197 3.44 -12.25 -6.69
N TYR A 198 3.76 -12.69 -7.89
CA TYR A 198 4.59 -11.95 -8.85
C TYR A 198 3.81 -11.75 -10.13
N THR A 199 4.03 -10.60 -10.76
CA THR A 199 3.36 -10.25 -12.01
C THR A 199 4.34 -9.73 -13.04
N GLU A 200 4.10 -10.10 -14.29
CA GLU A 200 4.88 -9.64 -15.44
C GLU A 200 3.94 -9.34 -16.60
N VAL A 201 4.10 -8.17 -17.21
CA VAL A 201 3.34 -7.78 -18.40
C VAL A 201 4.18 -8.10 -19.63
N LEU A 202 3.58 -8.87 -20.55
CA LEU A 202 4.18 -9.28 -21.80
C LEU A 202 3.47 -8.57 -22.95
N ILE A 203 4.25 -8.09 -23.93
CA ILE A 203 3.73 -7.44 -25.14
C ILE A 203 3.93 -8.38 -26.33
N ASP A 204 2.87 -8.57 -27.10
CA ASP A 204 2.92 -9.26 -28.38
C ASP A 204 2.82 -8.27 -29.54
N ASN A 205 3.94 -8.06 -30.22
CA ASN A 205 3.99 -7.19 -31.40
C ASN A 205 3.48 -7.88 -32.68
N GLY A 206 3.07 -9.15 -32.59
CA GLY A 206 2.48 -9.91 -33.69
C GLY A 206 0.98 -9.68 -33.85
N THR A 207 0.39 -10.39 -34.82
CA THR A 207 -1.07 -10.43 -35.04
C THR A 207 -1.68 -11.73 -34.52
N ARG A 208 -1.06 -12.36 -33.51
CA ARG A 208 -1.53 -13.63 -32.96
C ARG A 208 -2.88 -13.45 -32.30
N THR A 209 -3.71 -14.47 -32.40
CA THR A 209 -4.89 -14.62 -31.55
C THR A 209 -4.45 -14.84 -30.08
N PRO A 210 -5.32 -14.52 -29.09
CA PRO A 210 -5.02 -14.82 -27.70
C PRO A 210 -4.65 -16.29 -27.46
N GLU A 211 -5.28 -17.23 -28.18
CA GLU A 211 -4.97 -18.66 -28.12
C GLU A 211 -3.54 -18.97 -28.60
N GLU A 212 -3.13 -18.47 -29.76
CA GLU A 212 -1.78 -18.68 -30.30
C GLU A 212 -0.71 -18.01 -29.41
N PHE A 213 -1.05 -16.86 -28.83
CA PHE A 213 -0.14 -16.19 -27.90
C PHE A 213 -0.01 -16.98 -26.59
N LEU A 214 -1.12 -17.50 -26.05
CA LEU A 214 -1.10 -18.39 -24.89
C LEU A 214 -0.28 -19.66 -25.18
N GLU A 215 -0.50 -20.32 -26.31
CA GLU A 215 0.26 -21.52 -26.70
C GLU A 215 1.77 -21.25 -26.74
N SER A 216 2.17 -20.09 -27.27
CA SER A 216 3.57 -19.66 -27.26
C SER A 216 4.14 -19.42 -25.86
N MET A 217 3.33 -18.98 -24.88
CA MET A 217 3.78 -18.78 -23.49
C MET A 217 3.83 -20.09 -22.70
N LEU A 218 3.06 -21.09 -23.12
CA LEU A 218 3.05 -22.42 -22.52
C LEU A 218 4.15 -23.34 -23.10
N ASP A 219 4.93 -22.87 -24.07
CA ASP A 219 6.07 -23.62 -24.59
C ASP A 219 7.11 -23.86 -23.48
N GLY A 220 7.40 -25.13 -23.19
CA GLY A 220 8.26 -25.54 -22.08
C GLY A 220 7.62 -25.52 -20.70
N ALA A 221 6.32 -25.21 -20.58
CA ALA A 221 5.59 -25.34 -19.32
C ALA A 221 5.54 -26.80 -18.85
N PRO A 222 5.51 -27.07 -17.53
CA PRO A 222 5.43 -28.42 -17.01
C PRO A 222 4.12 -29.11 -17.40
N GLU A 223 4.19 -30.41 -17.70
CA GLU A 223 2.99 -31.23 -17.85
C GLU A 223 2.35 -31.47 -16.48
N VAL A 224 1.13 -30.93 -16.28
CA VAL A 224 0.32 -31.14 -15.07
C VAL A 224 -0.94 -31.96 -15.35
N PRO A 225 -1.50 -32.65 -14.35
CA PRO A 225 -2.79 -33.33 -14.48
C PRO A 225 -3.91 -32.38 -14.95
N PRO A 226 -4.92 -32.87 -15.70
CA PRO A 226 -6.03 -32.04 -16.17
C PRO A 226 -6.80 -31.30 -15.07
N GLU A 227 -6.90 -31.88 -13.88
CA GLU A 227 -7.50 -31.28 -12.69
C GLU A 227 -6.67 -30.16 -12.07
N HIS A 228 -5.38 -30.07 -12.43
CA HIS A 228 -4.42 -29.07 -11.97
C HIS A 228 -4.21 -27.94 -12.98
N ARG A 229 -5.13 -27.81 -13.92
CA ARG A 229 -5.14 -26.71 -14.89
C ARG A 229 -6.56 -26.29 -15.21
N THR A 230 -6.71 -25.04 -15.61
CA THR A 230 -7.99 -24.48 -16.04
C THR A 230 -7.78 -23.50 -17.18
N THR A 231 -8.77 -23.41 -18.06
CA THR A 231 -8.78 -22.43 -19.15
C THR A 231 -10.20 -21.97 -19.38
N PHE A 232 -10.41 -20.66 -19.42
CA PHE A 232 -11.72 -20.06 -19.61
C PHE A 232 -11.59 -18.66 -20.22
N ARG A 233 -12.61 -18.23 -20.94
CA ARG A 233 -12.78 -16.82 -21.31
C ARG A 233 -13.68 -16.17 -20.27
N ALA A 234 -13.26 -15.04 -19.71
CA ALA A 234 -14.10 -14.29 -18.78
C ALA A 234 -15.04 -13.33 -19.54
N ASP A 235 -15.92 -12.66 -18.81
CA ASP A 235 -16.94 -11.75 -19.36
C ASP A 235 -16.32 -10.51 -20.03
N ASP A 236 -15.08 -10.16 -19.67
CA ASP A 236 -14.26 -9.13 -20.31
C ASP A 236 -13.67 -9.56 -21.67
N GLY A 237 -13.94 -10.79 -22.11
CA GLY A 237 -13.46 -11.36 -23.36
C GLY A 237 -12.00 -11.85 -23.34
N MET A 238 -11.26 -11.60 -22.26
CA MET A 238 -9.86 -12.03 -22.12
C MET A 238 -9.79 -13.53 -21.83
N LEU A 239 -8.80 -14.18 -22.44
CA LEU A 239 -8.51 -15.60 -22.24
C LEU A 239 -7.68 -15.75 -20.96
N ARG A 240 -8.14 -16.62 -20.05
CA ARG A 240 -7.42 -16.95 -18.82
C ARG A 240 -7.03 -18.41 -18.82
N HIS A 241 -5.78 -18.67 -18.48
CA HIS A 241 -5.25 -20.01 -18.28
C HIS A 241 -4.52 -20.06 -16.96
N ALA A 242 -4.59 -21.18 -16.25
CA ALA A 242 -3.71 -21.43 -15.13
C ALA A 242 -3.39 -22.90 -14.98
N PHE A 243 -2.24 -23.17 -14.37
CA PHE A 243 -1.86 -24.49 -13.88
C PHE A 243 -1.15 -24.36 -12.53
N TRP A 244 -1.13 -25.44 -11.76
CA TRP A 244 -0.46 -25.46 -10.46
C TRP A 244 0.11 -26.84 -10.12
N HIS A 245 1.15 -26.84 -9.29
CA HIS A 245 1.75 -28.06 -8.76
C HIS A 245 2.43 -27.78 -7.42
N ALA A 246 2.62 -28.85 -6.64
CA ALA A 246 3.47 -28.81 -5.47
C ALA A 246 4.94 -28.73 -5.88
N VAL A 247 5.74 -28.02 -5.09
CA VAL A 247 7.19 -27.95 -5.17
C VAL A 247 7.78 -28.06 -3.76
N GLU A 248 8.98 -28.59 -3.65
CA GLU A 248 9.74 -28.58 -2.40
C GLU A 248 10.70 -27.38 -2.43
N VAL A 249 10.59 -26.49 -1.44
CA VAL A 249 11.44 -25.31 -1.26
C VAL A 249 11.91 -25.31 0.17
N ASP A 250 13.23 -25.37 0.40
CA ASP A 250 13.83 -25.41 1.73
C ASP A 250 13.24 -26.50 2.65
N ASP A 251 13.05 -27.71 2.10
CA ASP A 251 12.42 -28.88 2.76
C ASP A 251 10.92 -28.69 3.15
N GLU A 252 10.28 -27.62 2.68
CA GLU A 252 8.84 -27.38 2.84
C GLU A 252 8.09 -27.57 1.52
N GLU A 253 6.96 -28.29 1.57
CA GLU A 253 6.05 -28.36 0.42
C GLU A 253 5.31 -27.03 0.25
N ARG A 254 5.43 -26.42 -0.92
CA ARG A 254 4.71 -25.21 -1.31
C ARG A 254 3.95 -25.45 -2.60
N GLN A 255 2.84 -24.75 -2.78
CA GLN A 255 2.12 -24.73 -4.05
C GLN A 255 2.66 -23.59 -4.91
N GLN A 256 3.01 -23.92 -6.16
CA GLN A 256 3.25 -22.94 -7.22
C GLN A 256 2.04 -22.91 -8.14
N PHE A 257 1.48 -21.72 -8.33
CA PHE A 257 0.38 -21.45 -9.23
C PHE A 257 0.88 -20.50 -10.32
N TYR A 258 0.68 -20.85 -11.58
CA TYR A 258 0.99 -20.02 -12.74
C TYR A 258 -0.28 -19.71 -13.49
N GLY A 259 -0.54 -18.44 -13.74
CA GLY A 259 -1.71 -17.92 -14.41
C GLY A 259 -1.35 -16.94 -15.51
N PHE A 260 -2.17 -16.91 -16.55
CA PHE A 260 -2.00 -16.08 -17.72
C PHE A 260 -3.34 -15.41 -18.01
N VAL A 261 -3.33 -14.09 -18.20
CA VAL A 261 -4.47 -13.32 -18.69
C VAL A 261 -4.08 -12.69 -20.01
N VAL A 262 -4.74 -13.10 -21.08
CA VAL A 262 -4.29 -12.88 -22.45
C VAL A 262 -5.35 -12.15 -23.25
N ARG A 263 -4.94 -11.11 -23.96
CA ARG A 263 -5.73 -10.39 -24.95
C ARG A 263 -4.90 -10.14 -26.21
N PRO A 264 -5.49 -9.66 -27.31
CA PRO A 264 -4.71 -9.27 -28.48
C PRO A 264 -3.65 -8.22 -28.09
N GLY A 265 -2.39 -8.49 -28.43
CA GLY A 265 -1.26 -7.56 -28.27
C GLY A 265 -0.58 -7.54 -26.89
N SER A 266 -1.19 -8.11 -25.84
CA SER A 266 -0.56 -8.15 -24.51
C SER A 266 -1.13 -9.23 -23.60
N ALA A 267 -0.34 -9.62 -22.60
CA ALA A 267 -0.71 -10.57 -21.57
C ALA A 267 -0.13 -10.19 -20.22
N VAL A 268 -0.74 -10.69 -19.15
CA VAL A 268 -0.19 -10.64 -17.79
C VAL A 268 0.05 -12.07 -17.34
N VAL A 269 1.29 -12.34 -16.92
CA VAL A 269 1.64 -13.54 -16.15
C VAL A 269 1.44 -13.21 -14.69
N VAL A 270 0.71 -14.07 -13.98
CA VAL A 270 0.52 -14.04 -12.54
C VAL A 270 1.10 -15.33 -12.02
N GLY A 271 2.05 -15.27 -11.10
CA GLY A 271 2.41 -16.44 -10.33
C GLY A 271 2.20 -16.24 -8.86
N CYS A 272 1.71 -17.27 -8.19
CA CYS A 272 1.49 -17.27 -6.76
C CYS A 272 2.30 -18.42 -6.12
N MET A 273 2.85 -18.15 -4.94
CA MET A 273 3.47 -19.14 -4.07
C MET A 273 2.79 -19.12 -2.71
N TYR A 274 2.42 -20.28 -2.19
CA TYR A 274 1.73 -20.38 -0.89
C TYR A 274 1.89 -21.78 -0.29
N GLY A 275 2.00 -21.87 1.03
CA GLY A 275 2.15 -23.16 1.74
C GLY A 275 0.84 -23.89 1.96
N ASP A 276 -0.22 -23.18 2.34
CA ASP A 276 -1.53 -23.78 2.67
C ASP A 276 -2.36 -24.04 1.39
N PRO A 277 -2.71 -25.30 1.05
CA PRO A 277 -3.55 -25.62 -0.10
C PRO A 277 -4.92 -24.92 -0.11
N ALA A 278 -5.45 -24.49 1.05
CA ALA A 278 -6.68 -23.71 1.14
C ALA A 278 -6.58 -22.34 0.44
N LEU A 279 -5.36 -21.82 0.26
CA LEU A 279 -5.09 -20.56 -0.45
C LEU A 279 -5.18 -20.70 -1.98
N HIS A 280 -5.47 -21.89 -2.52
CA HIS A 280 -5.73 -22.03 -3.96
C HIS A 280 -6.89 -21.15 -4.45
N GLY A 281 -7.96 -21.03 -3.65
CA GLY A 281 -9.07 -20.13 -3.95
C GLY A 281 -8.63 -18.66 -4.04
N TRP A 282 -7.67 -18.26 -3.20
CA TRP A 282 -7.06 -16.94 -3.24
C TRP A 282 -6.21 -16.75 -4.51
N ALA A 283 -5.36 -17.70 -4.89
CA ALA A 283 -4.55 -17.59 -6.11
C ALA A 283 -5.44 -17.45 -7.38
N MET A 284 -6.53 -18.22 -7.44
CA MET A 284 -7.55 -18.08 -8.49
C MET A 284 -8.26 -16.72 -8.47
N HIS A 285 -8.48 -16.14 -7.29
CA HIS A 285 -9.03 -14.79 -7.15
C HIS A 285 -8.05 -13.74 -7.69
N VAL A 286 -6.76 -13.83 -7.35
CA VAL A 286 -5.73 -12.91 -7.89
C VAL A 286 -5.72 -12.95 -9.42
N LEU A 287 -5.71 -14.13 -10.04
CA LEU A 287 -5.79 -14.27 -11.50
C LEU A 287 -7.04 -13.61 -12.10
N ARG A 288 -8.19 -13.81 -11.47
CA ARG A 288 -9.47 -13.21 -11.90
C ARG A 288 -9.48 -11.71 -11.71
N SER A 289 -8.73 -11.20 -10.74
CA SER A 289 -8.66 -9.78 -10.46
C SER A 289 -7.92 -9.02 -11.55
N VAL A 290 -7.02 -9.63 -12.32
CA VAL A 290 -6.29 -8.95 -13.39
C VAL A 290 -7.27 -8.31 -14.37
N ASN A 291 -7.08 -7.02 -14.61
CA ASN A 291 -7.97 -6.19 -15.42
C ASN A 291 -7.17 -5.33 -16.41
N TYR A 292 -7.81 -5.01 -17.53
CA TYR A 292 -7.30 -4.10 -18.55
C TYR A 292 -8.26 -2.91 -18.68
N VAL A 293 -7.75 -1.70 -18.50
CA VAL A 293 -8.49 -0.45 -18.71
C VAL A 293 -8.11 0.09 -20.09
N SER A 294 -9.11 0.28 -20.95
CA SER A 294 -8.97 0.85 -22.29
C SER A 294 -9.06 2.37 -22.29
#